data_AF-A0A6I2YPJ1-F1
#
_entry.id   AF-A0A6I2YPJ1-F1
#
_cell.length_a   1.000
_cell.length_b   1.000
_cell.length_c   1.000
_cell.angle_alpha   90.00
_cell.angle_beta   90.00
_cell.angle_gamma   90.00
#
_symmetry.space_group_name_H-M   'P 1'
#
loop_
_entity.id
_entity.type
_entity.pdbx_description
1 polymer ?
#
loop_
_entity_poly.entity_id
_entity_poly.type
_entity_poly.pdbx_seq_one_letter_code
_entity_poly.pdbx_strand_id
1 'polypeptide(L)'
;MTAAEAILQGCLGASHVGSGPTDEQFNILQSLSHGYFGLDLDIRSLSPIGAAELARNVDEQDRHRVVDFLIVLEFCRHPADTGQADLVEEYVDALGIDEPFLLVARDALTAEHAKVMEDWSRFSEAPTLEPGLATEDPALAEQLRSLQYCPPESLGRAFFDYYEAWGLKLPGEPGGGSADLVAHDFTHVLAGYVPTPVEEISLQAMLVSATDFEHHFSGLIASLSLFETASFDILDLTPQSETLNRTGATDIFAEAFRRGQECGGDFSTIDHLARVSESLEDIRRDLRIPSRSASL
;
A
#
# COMPACT_ATOMS: atom_id res chain seq x y z
N MET A 1 22.24 -8.99 16.76
CA MET A 1 21.14 -8.27 16.10
C MET A 1 21.23 -8.57 14.61
N THR A 2 20.16 -9.08 14.01
CA THR A 2 20.05 -9.21 12.55
C THR A 2 19.67 -7.85 11.95
N ALA A 3 19.82 -7.66 10.64
CA ALA A 3 19.37 -6.42 9.97
C ALA A 3 17.87 -6.19 10.20
N ALA A 4 17.03 -7.23 10.04
CA ALA A 4 15.59 -7.14 10.29
C ALA A 4 15.24 -6.77 11.76
N GLU A 5 15.95 -7.32 12.74
CA GLU A 5 15.78 -6.93 14.16
C GLU A 5 16.17 -5.47 14.37
N ALA A 6 17.26 -5.00 13.73
CA ALA A 6 17.67 -3.60 13.80
C ALA A 6 16.62 -2.66 13.19
N ILE A 7 16.02 -3.04 12.04
CA ILE A 7 14.94 -2.28 11.41
C ILE A 7 13.76 -2.15 12.38
N LEU A 8 13.28 -3.25 12.95
CA LEU A 8 12.17 -3.24 13.90
C LEU A 8 12.47 -2.40 15.15
N GLN A 9 13.68 -2.49 15.71
CA GLN A 9 14.11 -1.68 16.85
C GLN A 9 14.25 -0.19 16.50
N GLY A 10 14.67 0.13 15.28
CA GLY A 10 14.77 1.50 14.79
C GLY A 10 13.40 2.13 14.56
N CYS A 11 12.49 1.41 13.91
CA CYS A 11 11.10 1.84 13.74
C CYS A 11 10.39 2.01 15.10
N LEU A 12 10.66 1.11 16.06
CA LEU A 12 10.21 1.27 17.45
C LEU A 12 10.79 2.53 18.09
N GLY A 13 12.07 2.82 17.85
CA GLY A 13 12.76 4.02 18.33
C GLY A 13 12.18 5.31 17.77
N ALA A 14 11.91 5.36 16.47
CA ALA A 14 11.29 6.51 15.81
C ALA A 14 9.84 6.76 16.26
N SER A 15 9.17 5.72 16.78
CA SER A 15 7.83 5.85 17.38
C SER A 15 7.87 6.20 18.88
N HIS A 16 9.06 6.27 19.49
CA HIS A 16 9.23 6.40 20.95
C HIS A 16 9.23 7.86 21.43
N VAL A 17 8.11 8.57 21.21
CA VAL A 17 7.92 9.94 21.67
C VAL A 17 6.88 10.02 22.79
N GLY A 18 7.03 10.97 23.72
CA GLY A 18 6.12 11.14 24.85
C GLY A 18 6.03 9.88 25.74
N SER A 19 4.87 9.22 25.73
CA SER A 19 4.64 7.95 26.45
C SER A 19 5.11 6.70 25.69
N GLY A 20 5.65 6.86 24.50
CA GLY A 20 6.07 5.77 23.61
C GLY A 20 5.15 5.57 22.40
N PRO A 21 5.33 4.45 21.67
CA PRO A 21 4.49 4.08 20.53
C PRO A 21 3.04 3.83 20.94
N THR A 22 2.10 4.06 20.03
CA THR A 22 0.69 3.70 20.21
C THR A 22 0.49 2.18 20.10
N ASP A 23 -0.65 1.67 20.58
CA ASP A 23 -0.99 0.25 20.42
C ASP A 23 -1.06 -0.16 18.94
N GLU A 24 -1.55 0.74 18.08
CA GLU A 24 -1.56 0.55 16.63
C GLU A 24 -0.16 0.39 16.05
N GLN A 25 0.78 1.29 16.40
CA GLN A 25 2.17 1.19 15.94
C GLN A 25 2.84 -0.10 16.45
N PHE A 26 2.56 -0.51 17.69
CA PHE A 26 3.00 -1.81 18.21
C PHE A 26 2.43 -2.97 17.39
N ASN A 27 1.14 -2.94 17.06
CA ASN A 27 0.50 -4.01 16.30
C ASN A 27 1.03 -4.10 14.86
N ILE A 28 1.29 -2.96 14.21
CA ILE A 28 1.92 -2.91 12.88
C ILE A 28 3.32 -3.55 12.94
N LEU A 29 4.17 -3.10 13.87
CA LEU A 29 5.51 -3.65 14.03
C LEU A 29 5.49 -5.14 14.38
N GLN A 30 4.56 -5.57 15.23
CA GLN A 30 4.39 -6.98 15.59
C GLN A 30 3.98 -7.83 14.39
N SER A 31 3.07 -7.31 13.56
CA SER A 31 2.61 -7.98 12.36
C SER A 31 3.71 -8.03 11.30
N LEU A 32 4.47 -6.95 11.09
CA LEU A 32 5.62 -6.91 10.18
C LEU A 32 6.74 -7.85 10.63
N SER A 33 7.00 -7.94 11.94
CA SER A 33 7.98 -8.88 12.50
C SER A 33 7.72 -10.30 12.03
N HIS A 34 6.50 -10.81 12.24
CA HIS A 34 6.13 -12.15 11.85
C HIS A 34 5.86 -12.29 10.35
N GLY A 35 5.02 -11.42 9.81
CA GLY A 35 4.49 -11.50 8.45
C GLY A 35 5.52 -11.14 7.39
N TYR A 36 6.28 -10.06 7.55
CA TYR A 36 7.22 -9.58 6.54
C TYR A 36 8.66 -10.06 6.77
N PHE A 37 9.16 -9.93 8.00
CA PHE A 37 10.54 -10.30 8.32
C PHE A 37 10.71 -11.79 8.68
N GLY A 38 9.61 -12.52 8.91
CA GLY A 38 9.65 -13.94 9.28
C GLY A 38 10.27 -14.18 10.67
N LEU A 39 10.17 -13.19 11.56
CA LEU A 39 10.72 -13.22 12.91
C LEU A 39 9.62 -13.42 13.97
N ASP A 40 9.90 -14.24 14.97
CA ASP A 40 9.03 -14.43 16.14
C ASP A 40 9.55 -13.61 17.33
N LEU A 41 9.45 -12.28 17.21
CA LEU A 41 9.85 -11.33 18.25
C LEU A 41 8.62 -10.75 18.94
N ASP A 42 8.68 -10.60 20.27
CA ASP A 42 7.76 -9.75 21.03
C ASP A 42 8.24 -8.31 20.95
N ILE A 43 7.60 -7.50 20.10
CA ILE A 43 8.00 -6.10 19.86
C ILE A 43 7.94 -5.26 21.14
N ARG A 44 7.01 -5.54 22.06
CA ARG A 44 6.90 -4.79 23.32
C ARG A 44 8.04 -5.08 24.28
N SER A 45 8.77 -6.18 24.08
CA SER A 45 9.95 -6.53 24.86
C SER A 45 11.25 -5.99 24.27
N LEU A 46 11.24 -5.52 23.02
CA LEU A 46 12.43 -5.00 22.37
C LEU A 46 12.83 -3.64 22.94
N SER A 47 14.14 -3.39 22.96
CA SER A 47 14.67 -2.06 23.27
C SER A 47 14.77 -1.24 21.97
N PRO A 48 14.24 -0.01 21.94
CA PRO A 48 14.42 0.87 20.78
C PRO A 48 15.90 1.23 20.60
N ILE A 49 16.33 1.40 19.35
CA ILE A 49 17.65 1.94 19.01
C ILE A 49 17.52 3.31 18.35
N GLY A 50 18.52 4.17 18.53
CA GLY A 50 18.52 5.51 17.93
C GLY A 50 18.90 5.53 16.44
N ALA A 51 18.64 6.65 15.77
CA ALA A 51 18.91 6.90 14.36
C ALA A 51 20.32 6.48 13.89
N ALA A 52 21.36 6.96 14.60
CA ALA A 52 22.75 6.64 14.26
C ALA A 52 23.11 5.17 14.47
N GLU A 53 22.41 4.46 15.35
CA GLU A 53 22.61 3.02 15.56
C GLU A 53 21.89 2.22 14.48
N LEU A 54 20.66 2.60 14.12
CA LEU A 54 19.94 2.01 12.99
C LEU A 54 20.77 2.10 11.70
N ALA A 55 21.27 3.31 11.37
CA ALA A 55 22.06 3.54 10.16
C ALA A 55 23.37 2.72 10.08
N ARG A 56 23.91 2.28 11.22
CA ARG A 56 25.09 1.39 11.29
C ARG A 56 24.76 -0.08 11.10
N ASN A 57 23.52 -0.49 11.35
CA ASN A 57 23.10 -1.89 11.37
C ASN A 57 22.17 -2.28 10.21
N VAL A 58 21.81 -1.33 9.35
CA VAL A 58 21.02 -1.55 8.14
C VAL A 58 21.91 -1.36 6.91
N ASP A 59 21.79 -2.30 5.97
CA ASP A 59 22.52 -2.26 4.71
C ASP A 59 22.01 -1.11 3.83
N GLU A 60 22.88 -0.54 3.00
CA GLU A 60 22.55 0.62 2.15
C GLU A 60 21.32 0.38 1.26
N GLN A 61 21.18 -0.84 0.71
CA GLN A 61 20.05 -1.25 -0.12
C GLN A 61 18.69 -1.24 0.63
N ASP A 62 18.72 -1.40 1.95
CA ASP A 62 17.49 -1.51 2.75
C ASP A 62 17.02 -0.15 3.28
N ARG A 63 17.83 0.90 3.17
CA ARG A 63 17.58 2.18 3.84
C ARG A 63 16.33 2.88 3.35
N HIS A 64 16.06 2.84 2.05
CA HIS A 64 14.84 3.43 1.46
C HIS A 64 13.59 2.77 2.04
N ARG A 65 13.54 1.44 1.96
CA ARG A 65 12.49 0.63 2.59
C ARG A 65 12.29 0.95 4.07
N VAL A 66 13.37 1.16 4.82
CA VAL A 66 13.27 1.54 6.23
C VAL A 66 12.59 2.90 6.38
N VAL A 67 12.97 3.89 5.58
CA VAL A 67 12.31 5.20 5.57
C VAL A 67 10.81 5.09 5.25
N ASP A 68 10.45 4.26 4.27
CA ASP A 68 9.04 4.03 3.93
C ASP A 68 8.25 3.46 5.11
N PHE A 69 8.83 2.51 5.85
CA PHE A 69 8.22 2.00 7.09
C PHE A 69 8.10 3.07 8.18
N LEU A 70 9.08 3.98 8.31
CA LEU A 70 9.00 5.08 9.28
C LEU A 70 7.84 6.02 8.95
N ILE A 71 7.64 6.34 7.68
CA ILE A 71 6.54 7.17 7.20
C ILE A 71 5.20 6.48 7.43
N VAL A 72 5.08 5.18 7.10
CA VAL A 72 3.87 4.40 7.39
C VAL A 72 3.50 4.49 8.88
N LEU A 73 4.47 4.39 9.78
CA LEU A 73 4.23 4.50 11.23
C LEU A 73 3.81 5.90 11.67
N GLU A 74 4.20 6.95 10.96
CA GLU A 74 3.74 8.32 11.21
C GLU A 74 2.24 8.45 10.86
N PHE A 75 1.80 7.90 9.73
CA PHE A 75 0.38 7.84 9.36
C PHE A 75 -0.44 7.03 10.37
N CYS A 76 0.14 6.01 10.99
CA CYS A 76 -0.55 5.11 11.93
C CYS A 76 -0.41 5.56 13.40
N ARG A 77 -0.26 6.88 13.64
CA ARG A 77 -0.23 7.45 14.99
C ARG A 77 -1.48 8.25 15.28
N HIS A 78 -2.27 7.75 16.22
CA HIS A 78 -3.48 8.39 16.70
C HIS A 78 -3.46 8.63 18.22
N PRO A 79 -3.57 9.89 18.70
CA PRO A 79 -3.59 11.14 17.93
C PRO A 79 -2.22 11.45 17.30
N ALA A 80 -2.24 12.21 16.20
CA ALA A 80 -1.04 12.70 15.51
C ALA A 80 -0.10 13.48 16.45
N ASP A 81 1.21 13.39 16.22
CA ASP A 81 2.24 13.97 17.10
C ASP A 81 3.42 14.53 16.28
N THR A 82 3.59 15.85 16.29
CA THR A 82 4.69 16.53 15.61
C THR A 82 6.06 16.12 16.14
N GLY A 83 6.13 15.67 17.40
CA GLY A 83 7.38 15.14 17.96
C GLY A 83 7.81 13.84 17.31
N GLN A 84 6.88 13.00 16.86
CA GLN A 84 7.23 11.82 16.07
C GLN A 84 7.74 12.23 14.69
N ALA A 85 7.09 13.20 14.03
CA ALA A 85 7.54 13.68 12.73
C ALA A 85 8.97 14.23 12.78
N ASP A 86 9.27 15.06 13.79
CA ASP A 86 10.63 15.56 14.04
C ASP A 86 11.63 14.41 14.28
N LEU A 87 11.20 13.35 14.98
CA LEU A 87 12.05 12.20 15.24
C LEU A 87 12.25 11.33 13.98
N VAL A 88 11.22 11.13 13.16
CA VAL A 88 11.32 10.41 11.89
C VAL A 88 12.31 11.11 10.97
N GLU A 89 12.25 12.45 10.85
CA GLU A 89 13.23 13.24 10.09
C GLU A 89 14.67 13.00 10.56
N GLU A 90 14.92 12.90 11.88
CA GLU A 90 16.26 12.53 12.41
C GLU A 90 16.74 11.15 11.93
N TYR A 91 15.83 10.17 11.87
CA TYR A 91 16.15 8.82 11.40
C TYR A 91 16.42 8.79 9.90
N VAL A 92 15.61 9.51 9.12
CA VAL A 92 15.78 9.67 7.67
C VAL A 92 17.13 10.32 7.36
N ASP A 93 17.46 11.42 8.05
CA ASP A 93 18.74 12.12 7.90
C ASP A 93 19.93 11.19 8.19
N ALA A 94 19.83 10.36 9.22
CA ALA A 94 20.87 9.39 9.57
C ALA A 94 21.01 8.26 8.52
N LEU A 95 19.92 7.86 7.88
CA LEU A 95 19.91 6.89 6.78
C LEU A 95 20.40 7.51 5.46
N GLY A 96 20.29 8.82 5.31
CA GLY A 96 20.75 9.57 4.14
C GLY A 96 19.87 9.33 2.91
N ILE A 97 18.56 9.19 3.12
CA ILE A 97 17.55 9.02 2.07
C ILE A 97 16.81 10.33 1.88
N ASP A 98 16.58 10.69 0.62
CA ASP A 98 15.73 11.83 0.23
C ASP A 98 14.37 11.27 -0.18
N GLU A 99 13.40 11.30 0.74
CA GLU A 99 12.06 10.76 0.52
C GLU A 99 11.02 11.89 0.56
N PRO A 100 10.48 12.33 -0.60
CA PRO A 100 9.58 13.46 -0.67
C PRO A 100 8.23 13.26 0.07
N PHE A 101 7.79 12.01 0.28
CA PHE A 101 6.52 11.73 0.98
C PHE A 101 6.56 12.00 2.49
N LEU A 102 7.74 12.27 3.08
CA LEU A 102 7.83 12.85 4.44
C LEU A 102 7.05 14.15 4.56
N LEU A 103 7.06 14.97 3.52
CA LEU A 103 6.34 16.23 3.51
C LEU A 103 4.82 16.01 3.51
N VAL A 104 4.35 14.96 2.83
CA VAL A 104 2.93 14.58 2.82
C VAL A 104 2.50 14.05 4.20
N ALA A 105 3.34 13.22 4.84
CA ALA A 105 3.11 12.75 6.20
C ALA A 105 3.03 13.92 7.20
N ARG A 106 3.96 14.88 7.08
CA ARG A 106 3.99 16.10 7.89
C ARG A 106 2.71 16.93 7.72
N ASP A 107 2.23 17.06 6.51
CA ASP A 107 1.02 17.82 6.19
C ASP A 107 -0.26 17.12 6.66
N ALA A 108 -0.26 15.78 6.70
CA ALA A 108 -1.38 15.01 7.24
C ALA A 108 -1.62 15.30 8.73
N LEU A 109 -0.59 15.69 9.49
CA LEU A 109 -0.69 16.04 10.92
C LEU A 109 -1.62 17.23 11.19
N THR A 110 -1.68 18.20 10.27
CA THR A 110 -2.53 19.41 10.43
C THR A 110 -3.90 19.25 9.79
N ALA A 111 -4.18 18.10 9.15
CA ALA A 111 -5.39 17.83 8.39
C ALA A 111 -5.72 18.93 7.35
N GLU A 112 -4.70 19.57 6.79
CA GLU A 112 -4.87 20.54 5.71
C GLU A 112 -5.01 19.80 4.38
N HIS A 113 -6.22 19.28 4.09
CA HIS A 113 -6.47 18.36 2.96
C HIS A 113 -5.93 18.91 1.63
N ALA A 114 -6.11 20.21 1.36
CA ALA A 114 -5.62 20.83 0.14
C ALA A 114 -4.09 20.76 0.00
N LYS A 115 -3.37 20.86 1.11
CA LYS A 115 -1.91 20.82 1.15
C LYS A 115 -1.40 19.40 0.97
N VAL A 116 -2.01 18.42 1.65
CA VAL A 116 -1.73 16.99 1.44
C VAL A 116 -1.94 16.61 -0.03
N MET A 117 -3.05 17.04 -0.64
CA MET A 117 -3.35 16.84 -2.07
C MET A 117 -2.32 17.49 -2.99
N GLU A 118 -1.97 18.76 -2.74
CA GLU A 118 -0.99 19.49 -3.53
C GLU A 118 0.37 18.78 -3.46
N ASP A 119 0.83 18.46 -2.26
CA ASP A 119 2.15 17.91 -2.03
C ASP A 119 2.27 16.48 -2.55
N TRP A 120 1.25 15.65 -2.34
CA TRP A 120 1.16 14.32 -2.95
C TRP A 120 1.20 14.41 -4.48
N SER A 121 0.42 15.31 -5.08
CA SER A 121 0.33 15.44 -6.55
C SER A 121 1.65 15.87 -7.21
N ARG A 122 2.57 16.51 -6.47
CA ARG A 122 3.90 16.90 -7.00
C ARG A 122 4.84 15.71 -7.13
N PHE A 123 4.65 14.68 -6.30
CA PHE A 123 5.57 13.55 -6.18
C PHE A 123 4.95 12.24 -6.66
N SER A 124 3.64 12.21 -6.89
CA SER A 124 2.95 10.99 -7.29
C SER A 124 3.43 10.46 -8.64
N GLU A 125 3.55 9.14 -8.70
CA GLU A 125 3.80 8.45 -9.95
C GLU A 125 2.57 8.55 -10.85
N ALA A 126 2.79 8.65 -12.16
CA ALA A 126 1.69 8.62 -13.11
C ALA A 126 0.97 7.27 -13.00
N PRO A 127 -0.37 7.25 -13.02
CA PRO A 127 -1.10 5.98 -12.99
C PRO A 127 -0.73 5.14 -14.20
N THR A 128 -0.68 3.82 -14.00
CA THR A 128 -0.50 2.90 -15.12
C THR A 128 -1.78 2.88 -15.95
N LEU A 129 -1.64 3.09 -17.26
CA LEU A 129 -2.74 2.96 -18.20
C LEU A 129 -2.60 1.64 -18.96
N GLU A 130 -3.73 0.96 -19.17
CA GLU A 130 -3.78 -0.14 -20.12
C GLU A 130 -3.38 0.34 -21.53
N PRO A 131 -2.60 -0.46 -22.28
CA PRO A 131 -2.23 -0.12 -23.64
C PRO A 131 -3.43 0.18 -24.53
N GLY A 132 -3.46 1.37 -25.13
CA GLY A 132 -4.48 1.78 -26.09
C GLY A 132 -5.76 2.38 -25.50
N LEU A 133 -5.85 2.55 -24.18
CA LEU A 133 -6.97 3.26 -23.57
C LEU A 133 -6.73 4.78 -23.52
N ALA A 134 -7.76 5.55 -23.90
CA ALA A 134 -7.85 6.99 -23.66
C ALA A 134 -8.90 7.28 -22.58
N THR A 135 -8.84 8.46 -21.95
CA THR A 135 -9.79 8.90 -20.93
C THR A 135 -11.20 9.09 -21.52
N GLU A 136 -12.19 8.49 -20.85
CA GLU A 136 -13.65 8.55 -21.15
C GLU A 136 -14.03 8.22 -22.60
N ASP A 137 -13.89 6.95 -22.98
CA ASP A 137 -14.34 6.43 -24.26
C ASP A 137 -15.56 5.49 -24.06
N PRO A 138 -16.74 5.78 -24.64
CA PRO A 138 -17.84 4.81 -24.66
C PRO A 138 -17.44 3.43 -25.22
N ALA A 139 -16.42 3.37 -26.09
CA ALA A 139 -15.85 2.12 -26.57
C ALA A 139 -15.13 1.33 -25.45
N LEU A 140 -14.55 2.02 -24.45
CA LEU A 140 -13.98 1.37 -23.26
C LEU A 140 -15.08 0.67 -22.45
N ALA A 141 -16.19 1.35 -22.19
CA ALA A 141 -17.31 0.73 -21.46
C ALA A 141 -17.85 -0.50 -22.20
N GLU A 142 -17.96 -0.45 -23.53
CA GLU A 142 -18.37 -1.60 -24.34
C GLU A 142 -17.34 -2.75 -24.27
N GLN A 143 -16.04 -2.42 -24.36
CA GLN A 143 -14.96 -3.38 -24.22
C GLN A 143 -14.98 -4.08 -22.86
N LEU A 144 -15.03 -3.33 -21.76
CA LEU A 144 -15.07 -3.88 -20.41
C LEU A 144 -16.35 -4.69 -20.17
N ARG A 145 -17.50 -4.22 -20.68
CA ARG A 145 -18.75 -4.96 -20.61
C ARG A 145 -18.69 -6.28 -21.38
N SER A 146 -17.92 -6.36 -22.46
CA SER A 146 -17.75 -7.59 -23.23
C SER A 146 -17.01 -8.70 -22.45
N LEU A 147 -16.28 -8.35 -21.38
CA LEU A 147 -15.53 -9.30 -20.55
C LEU A 147 -16.44 -10.30 -19.81
N GLN A 148 -17.74 -9.99 -19.65
CA GLN A 148 -18.74 -10.93 -19.12
C GLN A 148 -18.82 -12.25 -19.92
N TYR A 149 -18.44 -12.21 -21.20
CA TYR A 149 -18.46 -13.34 -22.13
C TYR A 149 -17.13 -14.11 -22.18
N CYS A 150 -16.10 -13.66 -21.45
CA CYS A 150 -14.87 -14.41 -21.30
C CYS A 150 -15.10 -15.75 -20.55
N PRO A 151 -14.20 -16.74 -20.70
CA PRO A 151 -14.34 -18.04 -20.03
C PRO A 151 -14.54 -17.92 -18.50
N PRO A 152 -15.34 -18.78 -17.84
CA PRO A 152 -15.67 -18.69 -16.40
C PRO A 152 -14.51 -18.56 -15.41
N GLU A 153 -13.30 -19.02 -15.77
CA GLU A 153 -12.10 -19.00 -14.91
C GLU A 153 -11.01 -18.05 -15.41
N SER A 154 -11.37 -17.17 -16.35
CA SER A 154 -10.44 -16.23 -16.98
C SER A 154 -10.32 -14.91 -16.21
N LEU A 155 -9.22 -14.18 -16.43
CA LEU A 155 -9.01 -12.86 -15.87
C LEU A 155 -10.14 -11.87 -16.22
N GLY A 156 -10.56 -11.82 -17.48
CA GLY A 156 -11.62 -10.92 -17.94
C GLY A 156 -12.94 -11.21 -17.26
N ARG A 157 -13.29 -12.50 -17.11
CA ARG A 157 -14.50 -12.88 -16.40
C ARG A 157 -14.45 -12.48 -14.93
N ALA A 158 -13.33 -12.74 -14.27
CA ALA A 158 -13.13 -12.37 -12.87
C ALA A 158 -13.20 -10.85 -12.64
N PHE A 159 -12.65 -10.06 -13.56
CA PHE A 159 -12.77 -8.59 -13.53
C PHE A 159 -14.21 -8.13 -13.67
N PHE A 160 -14.97 -8.68 -14.62
CA PHE A 160 -16.38 -8.33 -14.75
C PHE A 160 -17.19 -8.72 -13.49
N ASP A 161 -16.97 -9.94 -12.98
CA ASP A 161 -17.64 -10.42 -11.77
C ASP A 161 -17.26 -9.60 -10.52
N TYR A 162 -16.04 -9.04 -10.46
CA TYR A 162 -15.60 -8.11 -9.41
C TYR A 162 -16.46 -6.84 -9.38
N TYR A 163 -16.68 -6.21 -10.53
CA TYR A 163 -17.53 -5.02 -10.63
C TYR A 163 -18.98 -5.31 -10.24
N GLU A 164 -19.55 -6.42 -10.73
CA GLU A 164 -20.91 -6.84 -10.39
C GLU A 164 -21.06 -7.14 -8.88
N ALA A 165 -20.10 -7.84 -8.28
CA ALA A 165 -20.14 -8.21 -6.87
C ALA A 165 -20.12 -6.99 -5.93
N TRP A 166 -19.42 -5.93 -6.31
CA TRP A 166 -19.26 -4.71 -5.52
C TRP A 166 -20.18 -3.57 -5.97
N GLY A 167 -21.05 -3.82 -6.96
CA GLY A 167 -22.00 -2.82 -7.48
C GLY A 167 -21.32 -1.60 -8.09
N LEU A 168 -20.10 -1.78 -8.61
CA LEU A 168 -19.31 -0.72 -9.23
C LEU A 168 -19.77 -0.48 -10.66
N LYS A 169 -19.60 0.75 -11.15
CA LYS A 169 -19.84 1.09 -12.55
C LYS A 169 -18.52 1.02 -13.32
N LEU A 170 -18.57 0.40 -14.50
CA LEU A 170 -17.37 0.22 -15.32
C LEU A 170 -16.81 1.58 -15.78
N PRO A 171 -15.49 1.75 -15.86
CA PRO A 171 -14.88 2.91 -16.50
C PRO A 171 -15.44 3.18 -17.90
N GLY A 172 -15.78 4.44 -18.16
CA GLY A 172 -16.48 4.89 -19.37
C GLY A 172 -18.01 4.85 -19.28
N GLU A 173 -18.61 4.26 -18.25
CA GLU A 173 -20.05 4.39 -17.97
C GLU A 173 -20.38 5.69 -17.23
N PRO A 174 -21.62 6.23 -17.34
CA PRO A 174 -22.03 7.39 -16.57
C PRO A 174 -21.90 7.20 -15.05
N GLY A 175 -20.95 7.91 -14.44
CA GLY A 175 -20.60 7.79 -13.03
C GLY A 175 -19.72 6.59 -12.68
N GLY A 176 -19.12 5.93 -13.68
CA GLY A 176 -17.98 5.04 -13.50
C GLY A 176 -16.69 5.83 -13.31
N GLY A 177 -15.66 5.11 -12.87
CA GLY A 177 -14.33 5.67 -12.69
C GLY A 177 -13.64 6.09 -13.98
N SER A 178 -12.50 6.74 -13.85
CA SER A 178 -11.64 7.11 -14.97
C SER A 178 -10.90 5.89 -15.55
N ALA A 179 -10.39 6.02 -16.78
CA ALA A 179 -9.76 4.91 -17.51
C ALA A 179 -8.48 4.39 -16.83
N ASP A 180 -7.81 5.21 -16.04
CA ASP A 180 -6.65 4.83 -15.23
C ASP A 180 -6.97 3.82 -14.12
N LEU A 181 -8.24 3.72 -13.69
CA LEU A 181 -8.63 2.72 -12.70
C LEU A 181 -8.70 1.30 -13.28
N VAL A 182 -8.67 1.12 -14.60
CA VAL A 182 -8.79 -0.22 -15.20
C VAL A 182 -7.59 -1.11 -14.81
N ALA A 183 -6.36 -0.63 -14.98
CA ALA A 183 -5.16 -1.39 -14.60
C ALA A 183 -5.10 -1.62 -13.08
N HIS A 184 -5.47 -0.60 -12.30
CA HIS A 184 -5.61 -0.71 -10.84
C HIS A 184 -6.63 -1.79 -10.44
N ASP A 185 -7.81 -1.81 -11.02
CA ASP A 185 -8.85 -2.79 -10.67
C ASP A 185 -8.47 -4.22 -11.13
N PHE A 186 -7.69 -4.36 -12.21
CA PHE A 186 -7.10 -5.66 -12.53
C PHE A 186 -6.13 -6.13 -11.45
N THR A 187 -5.41 -5.22 -10.78
CA THR A 187 -4.52 -5.59 -9.67
C THR A 187 -5.30 -6.11 -8.46
N HIS A 188 -6.47 -5.54 -8.16
CA HIS A 188 -7.39 -6.10 -7.15
C HIS A 188 -7.75 -7.56 -7.48
N VAL A 189 -8.15 -7.81 -8.73
CA VAL A 189 -8.53 -9.16 -9.18
C VAL A 189 -7.36 -10.13 -9.10
N LEU A 190 -6.17 -9.74 -9.58
CA LEU A 190 -4.98 -10.58 -9.53
C LEU A 190 -4.52 -10.86 -8.10
N ALA A 191 -4.47 -9.83 -7.25
CA ALA A 191 -4.00 -9.94 -5.88
C ALA A 191 -5.06 -10.48 -4.91
N GLY A 192 -6.35 -10.49 -5.29
CA GLY A 192 -7.44 -10.95 -4.44
C GLY A 192 -7.74 -10.04 -3.25
N TYR A 193 -7.45 -8.74 -3.38
CA TYR A 193 -7.88 -7.71 -2.42
C TYR A 193 -9.17 -7.08 -2.90
N VAL A 194 -10.14 -6.90 -2.01
CA VAL A 194 -11.45 -6.31 -2.32
C VAL A 194 -11.45 -4.79 -2.09
N PRO A 195 -12.41 -4.00 -2.60
CA PRO A 195 -12.39 -2.54 -2.48
C PRO A 195 -12.94 -2.09 -1.12
N THR A 196 -12.25 -2.48 -0.04
CA THR A 196 -12.54 -2.02 1.32
C THR A 196 -11.30 -1.32 1.88
N PRO A 197 -11.44 -0.35 2.81
CA PRO A 197 -10.32 0.46 3.28
C PRO A 197 -9.06 -0.31 3.69
N VAL A 198 -9.20 -1.40 4.45
CA VAL A 198 -8.05 -2.23 4.88
C VAL A 198 -7.39 -2.90 3.69
N GLU A 199 -8.19 -3.38 2.75
CA GLU A 199 -7.74 -4.16 1.59
C GLU A 199 -7.13 -3.25 0.51
N GLU A 200 -7.59 -2.00 0.39
CA GLU A 200 -6.98 -0.94 -0.43
C GLU A 200 -5.56 -0.61 0.05
N ILE A 201 -5.40 -0.32 1.35
CA ILE A 201 -4.08 -0.07 1.95
C ILE A 201 -3.17 -1.30 1.74
N SER A 202 -3.73 -2.50 1.92
CA SER A 202 -2.98 -3.74 1.80
C SER A 202 -2.56 -4.04 0.36
N LEU A 203 -3.42 -3.81 -0.64
CA LEU A 203 -3.05 -3.93 -2.05
C LEU A 203 -1.85 -3.04 -2.38
N GLN A 204 -1.87 -1.78 -1.94
CA GLN A 204 -0.75 -0.87 -2.17
C GLN A 204 0.54 -1.34 -1.49
N ALA A 205 0.46 -1.86 -0.26
CA ALA A 205 1.61 -2.46 0.42
C ALA A 205 2.19 -3.67 -0.34
N MET A 206 1.32 -4.50 -0.94
CA MET A 206 1.77 -5.60 -1.80
C MET A 206 2.49 -5.10 -3.05
N LEU A 207 1.97 -4.04 -3.71
CA LEU A 207 2.59 -3.47 -4.90
C LEU A 207 3.95 -2.83 -4.60
N VAL A 208 4.05 -2.04 -3.53
CA VAL A 208 5.32 -1.46 -3.04
C VAL A 208 6.36 -2.56 -2.80
N SER A 209 5.95 -3.65 -2.15
CA SER A 209 6.86 -4.76 -1.85
C SER A 209 7.23 -5.59 -3.08
N ALA A 210 6.33 -5.72 -4.06
CA ALA A 210 6.58 -6.43 -5.32
C ALA A 210 7.60 -5.72 -6.23
N THR A 211 7.84 -4.44 -5.99
CA THR A 211 8.82 -3.60 -6.70
C THR A 211 10.05 -3.29 -5.86
N ASP A 212 10.25 -4.00 -4.75
CA ASP A 212 11.35 -3.76 -3.80
C ASP A 212 11.43 -2.29 -3.34
N PHE A 213 10.25 -1.67 -3.13
CA PHE A 213 10.09 -0.30 -2.68
C PHE A 213 10.59 0.76 -3.68
N GLU A 214 10.86 0.39 -4.95
CA GLU A 214 11.25 1.36 -6.00
C GLU A 214 10.05 2.11 -6.61
N HIS A 215 8.84 1.59 -6.45
CA HIS A 215 7.60 2.10 -7.06
C HIS A 215 6.39 1.95 -6.13
N HIS A 216 5.28 2.61 -6.48
CA HIS A 216 3.96 2.50 -5.84
C HIS A 216 3.85 3.11 -4.45
N PHE A 217 4.92 3.69 -3.91
CA PHE A 217 4.86 4.29 -2.58
C PHE A 217 3.90 5.47 -2.54
N SER A 218 3.79 6.24 -3.63
CA SER A 218 2.77 7.28 -3.76
C SER A 218 1.34 6.72 -3.66
N GLY A 219 1.09 5.53 -4.20
CA GLY A 219 -0.21 4.84 -4.09
C GLY A 219 -0.52 4.45 -2.65
N LEU A 220 0.46 3.91 -1.92
CA LEU A 220 0.32 3.59 -0.50
C LEU A 220 0.05 4.85 0.35
N ILE A 221 0.76 5.94 0.08
CA ILE A 221 0.53 7.23 0.76
C ILE A 221 -0.87 7.78 0.47
N ALA A 222 -1.39 7.62 -0.75
CA ALA A 222 -2.75 8.02 -1.07
C ALA A 222 -3.79 7.21 -0.26
N SER A 223 -3.64 5.88 -0.20
CA SER A 223 -4.53 5.01 0.57
C SER A 223 -4.47 5.29 2.07
N LEU A 224 -3.28 5.50 2.64
CA LEU A 224 -3.13 5.90 4.04
C LEU A 224 -3.74 7.27 4.31
N SER A 225 -3.50 8.25 3.43
CA SER A 225 -4.10 9.59 3.57
C SER A 225 -5.64 9.53 3.55
N LEU A 226 -6.23 8.67 2.72
CA LEU A 226 -7.67 8.56 2.56
C LEU A 226 -8.35 7.76 3.69
N PHE A 227 -7.72 6.66 4.11
CA PHE A 227 -8.35 5.66 4.99
C PHE A 227 -7.74 5.57 6.39
N GLU A 228 -6.53 6.08 6.61
CA GLU A 228 -5.85 6.03 7.91
C GLU A 228 -5.97 7.36 8.65
N THR A 229 -5.66 8.47 7.97
CA THR A 229 -5.67 9.82 8.58
C THR A 229 -6.90 10.65 8.20
N ALA A 230 -7.73 10.19 7.27
CA ALA A 230 -8.85 10.93 6.69
C ALA A 230 -8.46 12.33 6.15
N SER A 231 -7.20 12.51 5.75
CA SER A 231 -6.63 13.79 5.31
C SER A 231 -6.63 13.98 3.79
N PHE A 232 -7.18 13.02 3.04
CA PHE A 232 -7.35 13.04 1.59
C PHE A 232 -8.82 13.11 1.20
N ASP A 233 -9.11 13.82 0.10
CA ASP A 233 -10.45 13.93 -0.48
C ASP A 233 -10.34 13.72 -1.99
N ILE A 234 -10.54 12.47 -2.42
CA ILE A 234 -10.47 12.04 -3.82
C ILE A 234 -11.63 11.10 -4.16
N LEU A 235 -12.00 11.05 -5.44
CA LEU A 235 -12.89 10.04 -6.02
C LEU A 235 -14.30 9.97 -5.40
N ASP A 236 -14.79 11.05 -4.76
CA ASP A 236 -16.05 11.09 -4.02
C ASP A 236 -16.16 9.99 -2.92
N LEU A 237 -15.02 9.44 -2.49
CA LEU A 237 -14.95 8.43 -1.43
C LEU A 237 -15.09 9.10 -0.07
N THR A 238 -15.80 8.45 0.87
CA THR A 238 -15.89 8.94 2.24
C THR A 238 -14.59 8.61 2.98
N PRO A 239 -13.80 9.60 3.43
CA PRO A 239 -12.58 9.34 4.17
C PRO A 239 -12.88 8.59 5.47
N GLN A 240 -11.96 7.70 5.85
CA GLN A 240 -12.02 6.96 7.11
C GLN A 240 -10.74 7.21 7.89
N SER A 241 -10.79 6.95 9.20
CA SER A 241 -9.61 7.03 10.06
C SER A 241 -9.38 5.72 10.80
N GLU A 242 -8.14 5.53 11.27
CA GLU A 242 -7.74 4.41 12.15
C GLU A 242 -8.09 3.05 11.52
N THR A 243 -7.83 2.88 10.23
CA THR A 243 -8.21 1.68 9.48
C THR A 243 -7.34 0.49 9.88
N LEU A 244 -6.04 0.71 10.06
CA LEU A 244 -5.10 -0.31 10.50
C LEU A 244 -5.23 -0.65 11.98
N ASN A 245 -5.84 0.22 12.80
CA ASN A 245 -6.19 -0.08 14.20
C ASN A 245 -7.36 -1.09 14.33
N ARG A 246 -8.06 -1.44 13.24
CA ARG A 246 -9.17 -2.40 13.27
C ARG A 246 -8.66 -3.82 13.49
N THR A 247 -9.48 -4.64 14.15
CA THR A 247 -9.16 -6.05 14.43
C THR A 247 -8.75 -6.79 13.15
N GLY A 248 -7.52 -7.32 13.14
CA GLY A 248 -6.96 -8.12 12.04
C GLY A 248 -6.42 -7.31 10.85
N ALA A 249 -6.55 -5.97 10.84
CA ALA A 249 -6.10 -5.16 9.71
C ALA A 249 -4.57 -5.17 9.56
N THR A 250 -3.82 -5.12 10.66
CA THR A 250 -2.35 -5.18 10.64
C THR A 250 -1.82 -6.52 10.12
N ASP A 251 -2.53 -7.62 10.37
CA ASP A 251 -2.16 -8.95 9.86
C ASP A 251 -2.35 -9.03 8.33
N ILE A 252 -3.45 -8.48 7.81
CA ILE A 252 -3.72 -8.40 6.37
C ILE A 252 -2.67 -7.52 5.68
N PHE A 253 -2.32 -6.40 6.31
CA PHE A 253 -1.31 -5.47 5.82
C PHE A 253 0.09 -6.12 5.77
N ALA A 254 0.50 -6.80 6.84
CA ALA A 254 1.78 -7.51 6.87
C ALA A 254 1.82 -8.72 5.92
N GLU A 255 0.70 -9.45 5.79
CA GLU A 255 0.54 -10.48 4.77
C GLU A 255 0.77 -9.90 3.37
N ALA A 256 0.24 -8.71 3.08
CA ALA A 256 0.37 -8.07 1.79
C ALA A 256 1.83 -7.74 1.44
N PHE A 257 2.57 -7.15 2.38
CA PHE A 257 4.00 -6.93 2.23
C PHE A 257 4.75 -8.24 1.95
N ARG A 258 4.47 -9.31 2.71
CA ARG A 258 5.08 -10.63 2.48
C ARG A 258 4.79 -11.16 1.07
N ARG A 259 3.53 -11.09 0.65
CA ARG A 259 3.10 -11.57 -0.67
C ARG A 259 3.78 -10.79 -1.78
N GLY A 260 4.01 -9.49 -1.60
CA GLY A 260 4.76 -8.69 -2.56
C GLY A 260 6.21 -9.15 -2.72
N GLN A 261 6.93 -9.48 -1.64
CA GLN A 261 8.31 -10.00 -1.72
C GLN A 261 8.43 -11.29 -2.55
N GLU A 262 7.35 -12.07 -2.60
CA GLU A 262 7.28 -13.35 -3.31
C GLU A 262 6.85 -13.19 -4.79
N CYS A 263 6.37 -12.00 -5.18
CA CYS A 263 5.91 -11.71 -6.53
C CYS A 263 7.03 -11.77 -7.58
N GLY A 264 6.62 -11.98 -8.82
CA GLY A 264 7.53 -12.06 -9.96
C GLY A 264 8.12 -10.72 -10.39
N GLY A 265 7.51 -9.63 -9.96
CA GLY A 265 7.77 -8.24 -10.31
C GLY A 265 6.46 -7.45 -10.26
N ASP A 266 6.47 -6.27 -10.86
CA ASP A 266 5.30 -5.39 -10.92
C ASP A 266 4.19 -5.97 -11.82
N PHE A 267 3.13 -6.48 -11.21
CA PHE A 267 1.96 -7.02 -11.91
C PHE A 267 0.88 -5.96 -12.20
N SER A 268 1.08 -4.69 -11.82
CA SER A 268 0.19 -3.60 -12.20
C SER A 268 0.51 -3.02 -13.58
N THR A 269 1.67 -3.33 -14.15
CA THR A 269 2.16 -2.73 -15.40
C THR A 269 2.09 -3.65 -16.63
N ILE A 270 1.53 -4.85 -16.46
CA ILE A 270 1.31 -5.75 -17.60
C ILE A 270 0.18 -5.23 -18.50
N ASP A 271 0.07 -5.78 -19.70
CA ASP A 271 -1.11 -5.58 -20.56
C ASP A 271 -2.20 -6.56 -20.12
N HIS A 272 -3.01 -6.18 -19.13
CA HIS A 272 -4.05 -7.07 -18.58
C HIS A 272 -5.12 -7.36 -19.62
N LEU A 273 -5.47 -6.36 -20.43
CA LEU A 273 -6.46 -6.51 -21.51
C LEU A 273 -6.04 -7.55 -22.55
N ALA A 274 -4.74 -7.69 -22.86
CA ALA A 274 -4.25 -8.75 -23.74
C ALA A 274 -4.41 -10.16 -23.15
N ARG A 275 -4.53 -10.28 -21.81
CA ARG A 275 -4.58 -11.56 -21.09
C ARG A 275 -5.97 -11.95 -20.59
N VAL A 276 -7.02 -11.16 -20.88
CA VAL A 276 -8.38 -11.37 -20.34
C VAL A 276 -9.00 -12.74 -20.64
N SER A 277 -8.53 -13.45 -21.67
CA SER A 277 -9.01 -14.79 -22.03
C SER A 277 -8.22 -15.92 -21.35
N GLU A 278 -7.06 -15.62 -20.77
CA GLU A 278 -6.23 -16.59 -20.05
C GLU A 278 -6.83 -16.93 -18.68
N SER A 279 -6.52 -18.13 -18.17
CA SER A 279 -6.93 -18.53 -16.82
C SER A 279 -6.29 -17.61 -15.78
N LEU A 280 -7.10 -17.11 -14.84
CA LEU A 280 -6.64 -16.26 -13.75
C LEU A 280 -5.52 -16.93 -12.93
N GLU A 281 -5.67 -18.22 -12.63
CA GLU A 281 -4.68 -18.99 -11.87
C GLU A 281 -3.39 -19.22 -12.65
N ASP A 282 -3.47 -19.35 -13.98
CA ASP A 282 -2.28 -19.48 -14.82
C ASP A 282 -1.50 -18.16 -14.86
N ILE A 283 -2.18 -17.02 -14.94
CA ILE A 283 -1.55 -15.68 -14.85
C ILE A 283 -0.89 -15.48 -13.49
N ARG A 284 -1.60 -15.79 -12.39
CA ARG A 284 -1.04 -15.69 -11.02
C ARG A 284 0.22 -16.53 -10.88
N ARG A 285 0.22 -17.77 -11.41
CA ARG A 285 1.39 -18.65 -11.39
C ARG A 285 2.55 -18.11 -12.22
N ASP A 286 2.27 -17.60 -13.41
CA ASP A 286 3.24 -17.00 -14.33
C ASP A 286 3.94 -15.77 -13.68
N LEU A 287 3.15 -14.90 -13.06
CA LEU A 287 3.63 -13.70 -12.36
C LEU A 287 4.09 -13.97 -10.92
N ARG A 288 4.10 -15.23 -10.48
CA ARG A 288 4.43 -15.66 -9.11
C ARG A 288 3.64 -14.92 -8.01
N ILE A 289 2.38 -14.55 -8.27
CA ILE A 289 1.51 -13.89 -7.30
C ILE A 289 1.03 -14.94 -6.28
N PRO A 290 1.42 -14.86 -5.00
CA PRO A 290 1.02 -15.85 -4.01
C PRO A 290 -0.48 -15.74 -3.70
N SER A 291 -1.13 -16.87 -3.44
CA SER A 291 -2.52 -16.90 -2.98
C SER A 291 -2.65 -16.23 -1.60
N ARG A 292 -3.84 -15.69 -1.31
CA ARG A 292 -4.19 -15.26 0.04
C ARG A 292 -4.24 -16.45 1.00
N SER A 293 -3.78 -16.23 2.22
CA SER A 293 -4.03 -17.14 3.33
C SER A 293 -5.53 -17.19 3.57
N ALA A 294 -6.11 -18.39 3.75
CA ALA A 294 -7.49 -18.48 4.21
C ALA A 294 -7.57 -17.76 5.56
N SER A 295 -8.46 -16.77 5.69
CA SER A 295 -8.70 -16.06 6.94
C SER A 295 -8.93 -17.10 8.06
N LEU A 296 -8.09 -17.06 9.09
CA LEU A 296 -8.24 -17.89 10.29
C LEU A 296 -9.49 -17.50 11.09
#